data_AF-G9E718-F1
#
_entry.id   AF-G9E718-F1
#
_cell.length_a   1.000
_cell.length_b   1.000
_cell.length_c   1.000
_cell.angle_alpha   90.00
_cell.angle_beta   90.00
_cell.angle_gamma   90.00
#
_symmetry.space_group_name_H-M   'P 1'
#
loop_
_entity.id
_entity.type
_entity.pdbx_description
1 polymer ?
#
loop_
_entity_poly.entity_id
_entity_poly.type
_entity_poly.pdbx_seq_one_letter_code
_entity_poly.pdbx_strand_id
1 'polypeptide(L)'
;QILVLTYPLIGNYGVPGDEKDQYGLPFFESNRIWAAGLIIGELCETPSHWRQAKTLSTWMKEQNIPGIQEIDTRALTKIIREKGSILGRIVYNQPLPNFTSISPPIVDPNTRNLVAEVSSKSRVTYNAKGTPKICVVDCGLKYNQIRCLLNRGARIDIVPWNYDFSKEQFDGVFLSNGPGDPSMCSITIENIRKFLAKSNKEIPIFGICLGHQLLSLAAGCKSYKMSYGNRGHNQPTTHLDTARCYMTSQNHGFAID
;
A
#
# COMPACT_ATOMS: atom_id res chain seq x y z
N GLN A 1 4.16 -7.10 5.28
CA GLN A 1 5.61 -7.25 5.02
C GLN A 1 6.39 -6.75 6.22
N ILE A 2 7.60 -7.27 6.47
CA ILE A 2 8.52 -6.70 7.46
C ILE A 2 9.26 -5.56 6.77
N LEU A 3 9.15 -4.34 7.31
CA LEU A 3 9.70 -3.14 6.72
C LEU A 3 11.09 -2.86 7.29
N VAL A 4 12.08 -2.70 6.40
CA VAL A 4 13.43 -2.25 6.76
C VAL A 4 13.57 -0.79 6.36
N LEU A 5 13.86 0.09 7.32
CA LEU A 5 14.08 1.50 7.03
C LEU A 5 15.57 1.77 6.81
N THR A 6 15.89 2.44 5.71
CA THR A 6 17.27 2.78 5.34
C THR A 6 17.76 4.06 6.01
N TYR A 7 16.85 4.96 6.39
CA TYR A 7 17.21 6.10 7.23
C TYR A 7 17.52 5.58 8.65
N PRO A 8 18.70 5.86 9.22
CA PRO A 8 19.16 5.18 10.42
C PRO A 8 18.40 5.62 11.68
N LEU A 9 18.04 6.90 11.79
CA LEU A 9 17.43 7.48 12.99
C LEU A 9 15.90 7.54 12.85
N ILE A 10 15.19 6.63 13.50
CA ILE A 10 13.74 6.48 13.34
C ILE A 10 13.01 6.92 14.61
N GLY A 11 11.91 7.65 14.43
CA GLY A 11 11.04 8.05 15.54
C GLY A 11 11.21 9.50 16.00
N ASN A 12 12.09 10.29 15.37
CA ASN A 12 12.45 11.66 15.79
C ASN A 12 11.26 12.60 16.02
N TYR A 13 10.18 12.43 15.28
CA TYR A 13 8.97 13.26 15.39
C TYR A 13 7.84 12.61 16.20
N GLY A 14 8.08 11.42 16.74
CA GLY A 14 7.07 10.59 17.39
C GLY A 14 5.92 10.23 16.45
N VAL A 15 4.75 10.08 17.02
CA VAL A 15 3.52 9.69 16.31
C VAL A 15 2.42 10.72 16.63
N PRO A 16 1.68 11.20 15.62
CA PRO A 16 0.60 12.16 15.83
C PRO A 16 -0.55 11.56 16.66
N GLY A 17 -1.35 12.43 17.28
CA GLY A 17 -2.57 12.04 17.98
C GLY A 17 -3.71 11.61 17.05
N ASP A 18 -4.89 11.40 17.63
CA ASP A 18 -6.09 10.92 16.93
C ASP A 18 -6.87 12.03 16.19
N GLU A 19 -6.21 13.16 15.94
CA GLU A 19 -6.76 14.28 15.19
C GLU A 19 -7.18 13.85 13.78
N LYS A 20 -8.31 14.39 13.33
CA LYS A 20 -8.89 14.14 12.01
C LYS A 20 -8.90 15.43 11.20
N ASP A 21 -8.73 15.28 9.89
CA ASP A 21 -8.87 16.39 8.96
C ASP A 21 -10.35 16.75 8.68
N GLN A 22 -10.55 17.73 7.80
CA GLN A 22 -11.86 18.22 7.36
C GLN A 22 -12.75 17.13 6.71
N TYR A 23 -12.20 15.99 6.33
CA TYR A 23 -12.92 14.84 5.76
C TYR A 23 -13.14 13.72 6.79
N GLY A 24 -12.79 13.94 8.04
CA GLY A 24 -12.90 12.96 9.12
C GLY A 24 -11.86 11.84 9.03
N LEU A 25 -10.80 12.01 8.25
CA LEU A 25 -9.72 11.03 8.11
C LEU A 25 -8.57 11.35 9.08
N PRO A 26 -7.97 10.36 9.75
CA PRO A 26 -6.83 10.58 10.63
C PRO A 26 -5.59 10.97 9.82
N PHE A 27 -4.57 11.58 10.44
CA PHE A 27 -3.31 11.94 9.76
C PHE A 27 -2.44 10.76 9.28
N PHE A 28 -2.94 9.53 9.38
CA PHE A 28 -2.35 8.35 8.80
C PHE A 28 -2.87 8.08 7.40
N GLU A 29 -2.22 7.14 6.70
CA GLU A 29 -2.63 6.68 5.37
C GLU A 29 -3.60 5.48 5.41
N SER A 30 -3.87 4.94 6.61
CA SER A 30 -4.80 3.84 6.87
C SER A 30 -5.27 3.85 8.33
N ASN A 31 -6.24 3.01 8.67
CA ASN A 31 -6.78 2.88 10.04
C ASN A 31 -5.84 2.16 11.03
N ARG A 32 -4.82 1.46 10.54
CA ARG A 32 -3.86 0.70 11.36
C ARG A 32 -2.48 0.65 10.71
N ILE A 33 -1.49 0.14 11.45
CA ILE A 33 -0.21 -0.27 10.89
C ILE A 33 -0.40 -1.57 10.09
N TRP A 34 -0.04 -1.54 8.80
CA TRP A 34 -0.07 -2.69 7.90
C TRP A 34 1.25 -3.46 7.82
N ALA A 35 2.35 -2.85 8.26
CA ALA A 35 3.62 -3.55 8.38
C ALA A 35 3.47 -4.70 9.40
N ALA A 36 3.98 -5.89 9.05
CA ALA A 36 3.99 -7.05 9.94
C ALA A 36 5.09 -6.96 11.00
N GLY A 37 6.08 -6.08 10.77
CA GLY A 37 7.14 -5.76 11.69
C GLY A 37 8.01 -4.65 11.13
N LEU A 38 8.85 -4.06 11.97
CA LEU A 38 9.75 -2.96 11.61
C LEU A 38 11.19 -3.28 12.02
N ILE A 39 12.14 -3.03 11.13
CA ILE A 39 13.58 -3.16 11.37
C ILE A 39 14.22 -1.79 11.11
N ILE A 40 14.90 -1.25 12.12
CA ILE A 40 15.52 0.07 12.09
C ILE A 40 16.98 0.01 12.57
N GLY A 41 17.72 1.08 12.28
CA GLY A 41 19.07 1.27 12.83
C GLY A 41 18.99 1.67 14.30
N GLU A 42 18.41 2.83 14.58
CA GLU A 42 18.35 3.41 15.92
C GLU A 42 16.98 4.07 16.15
N LEU A 43 16.41 3.86 17.34
CA LEU A 43 15.17 4.49 17.78
C LEU A 43 15.46 5.79 18.55
N CYS A 44 14.81 6.88 18.15
CA CYS A 44 14.73 8.08 18.97
C CYS A 44 13.71 7.87 20.10
N GLU A 45 14.18 7.80 21.34
CA GLU A 45 13.34 7.61 22.52
C GLU A 45 12.65 8.90 22.99
N THR A 46 13.23 10.06 22.68
CA THR A 46 12.77 11.39 23.08
C THR A 46 12.36 12.22 21.85
N PRO A 47 11.26 11.87 21.18
CA PRO A 47 10.81 12.59 19.99
C PRO A 47 10.50 14.06 20.28
N SER A 48 10.69 14.92 19.28
CA SER A 48 10.36 16.34 19.37
C SER A 48 9.65 16.81 18.11
N HIS A 49 8.34 17.03 18.24
CA HIS A 49 7.51 17.62 17.20
C HIS A 49 6.23 18.18 17.84
N TRP A 50 5.74 19.33 17.37
CA TRP A 50 4.55 19.99 17.97
C TRP A 50 3.26 19.16 17.91
N ARG A 51 3.18 18.17 17.00
CA ARG A 51 2.06 17.21 16.91
C ARG A 51 2.31 15.88 17.63
N GLN A 52 3.46 15.70 18.28
CA GLN A 52 3.80 14.43 18.90
C GLN A 52 2.85 14.14 20.06
N ALA A 53 2.14 13.02 20.00
CA ALA A 53 1.26 12.55 21.07
C ALA A 53 1.81 11.31 21.78
N LYS A 54 2.57 10.47 21.06
CA LYS A 54 3.18 9.24 21.60
C LYS A 54 4.52 8.94 20.92
N THR A 55 5.33 8.08 21.53
CA THR A 55 6.55 7.56 20.89
C THR A 55 6.19 6.47 19.88
N LEU A 56 7.10 6.21 18.93
CA LEU A 56 6.94 5.11 17.97
C LEU A 56 6.80 3.74 18.68
N SER A 57 7.61 3.50 19.71
CA SER A 57 7.56 2.26 20.49
C SER A 57 6.21 2.04 21.16
N THR A 58 5.64 3.08 21.78
CA THR A 58 4.30 3.00 22.40
C THR A 58 3.23 2.70 21.35
N TRP A 59 3.25 3.39 20.21
CA TRP A 59 2.28 3.15 19.13
C TRP A 59 2.36 1.73 18.56
N MET A 60 3.57 1.21 18.36
CA MET A 60 3.77 -0.16 17.86
C MET A 60 3.28 -1.21 18.87
N LYS A 61 3.50 -1.00 20.17
CA LYS A 61 2.96 -1.86 21.24
C LYS A 61 1.43 -1.87 21.24
N GLU A 62 0.78 -0.71 21.15
CA GLU A 62 -0.68 -0.58 21.08
C GLU A 62 -1.27 -1.32 19.86
N GLN A 63 -0.56 -1.30 18.73
CA GLN A 63 -0.99 -1.95 17.48
C GLN A 63 -0.54 -3.42 17.36
N ASN A 64 0.12 -3.97 18.39
CA ASN A 64 0.69 -5.32 18.42
C ASN A 64 1.65 -5.59 17.24
N ILE A 65 2.51 -4.62 16.91
CA ILE A 65 3.50 -4.75 15.83
C ILE A 65 4.90 -4.94 16.41
N PRO A 66 5.60 -6.04 16.07
CA PRO A 66 6.97 -6.25 16.52
C PRO A 66 7.93 -5.29 15.82
N GLY A 67 8.93 -4.82 16.57
CA GLY A 67 10.02 -4.00 16.07
C GLY A 67 11.36 -4.49 16.62
N ILE A 68 12.44 -4.28 15.85
CA ILE A 68 13.81 -4.51 16.30
C ILE A 68 14.69 -3.35 15.81
N GLN A 69 15.61 -2.91 16.66
CA GLN A 69 16.60 -1.87 16.39
C GLN A 69 18.02 -2.40 16.58
N GLU A 70 19.02 -1.55 16.40
CA GLU A 70 20.46 -1.87 16.43
C GLU A 70 20.85 -2.90 15.36
N ILE A 71 20.10 -2.90 14.24
CA ILE A 71 20.40 -3.74 13.08
C ILE A 71 21.13 -2.89 12.04
N ASP A 72 22.19 -3.44 11.44
CA ASP A 72 22.79 -2.86 10.24
C ASP A 72 21.81 -2.97 9.06
N THR A 73 20.90 -1.99 8.96
CA THR A 73 19.89 -1.93 7.91
C THR A 73 20.50 -1.75 6.53
N ARG A 74 21.72 -1.23 6.43
CA ARG A 74 22.46 -1.12 5.17
C ARG A 74 22.94 -2.49 4.70
N ALA A 75 23.55 -3.29 5.58
CA ALA A 75 23.94 -4.66 5.26
C ALA A 75 22.71 -5.50 4.85
N LEU A 76 21.62 -5.41 5.60
CA LEU A 76 20.36 -6.09 5.27
C LEU A 76 19.80 -5.65 3.91
N THR A 77 19.82 -4.34 3.62
CA THR A 77 19.37 -3.80 2.32
C THR A 77 20.20 -4.33 1.16
N LYS A 78 21.53 -4.46 1.33
CA LYS A 78 22.40 -5.08 0.30
C LYS A 78 22.01 -6.53 0.04
N ILE A 79 21.78 -7.31 1.10
CA ILE A 79 21.37 -8.72 0.99
C ILE A 79 20.03 -8.84 0.23
N ILE A 80 19.04 -8.01 0.57
CA ILE A 80 17.73 -8.01 -0.10
C ILE A 80 17.87 -7.60 -1.57
N ARG A 81 18.72 -6.63 -1.88
CA ARG A 81 18.96 -6.19 -3.26
C ARG A 81 19.61 -7.29 -4.11
N GLU A 82 20.58 -8.01 -3.54
CA GLU A 82 21.35 -9.05 -4.24
C GLU A 82 20.55 -10.35 -4.38
N LYS A 83 19.82 -10.77 -3.34
CA LYS A 83 19.05 -12.03 -3.33
C LYS A 83 17.59 -11.88 -3.77
N GLY A 84 17.13 -10.65 -3.94
CA GLY A 84 15.73 -10.33 -4.19
C GLY A 84 14.85 -10.40 -2.94
N SER A 85 13.54 -10.46 -3.13
CA SER A 85 12.55 -10.49 -2.05
C SER A 85 12.70 -11.75 -1.18
N ILE A 86 13.39 -11.62 -0.05
CA ILE A 86 13.59 -12.69 0.92
C ILE A 86 12.41 -12.84 1.89
N LEU A 87 12.19 -14.07 2.36
CA LEU A 87 11.34 -14.36 3.50
C LEU A 87 12.13 -14.14 4.80
N GLY A 88 11.47 -13.60 5.83
CA GLY A 88 12.10 -13.31 7.11
C GLY A 88 11.08 -13.33 8.26
N ARG A 89 11.59 -13.44 9.49
CA ARG A 89 10.80 -13.37 10.73
C ARG A 89 11.60 -12.70 11.84
N ILE A 90 10.92 -11.99 12.72
CA ILE A 90 11.48 -11.47 13.98
C ILE A 90 11.17 -12.50 15.08
N VAL A 91 12.17 -12.85 15.89
CA VAL A 91 12.05 -13.82 16.99
C VAL A 91 12.50 -13.16 18.28
N TYR A 92 11.71 -13.32 19.35
CA TYR A 92 11.94 -12.64 20.63
C TYR A 92 13.06 -13.27 21.48
N ASN A 93 13.44 -14.53 21.21
CA ASN A 93 14.50 -15.22 21.92
C ASN A 93 15.48 -15.86 20.93
N GLN A 94 16.73 -16.03 21.36
CA GLN A 94 17.67 -16.85 20.61
C GLN A 94 17.13 -18.29 20.52
N PRO A 95 17.27 -18.95 19.35
CA PRO A 95 16.98 -20.36 19.23
C PRO A 95 17.85 -21.16 20.21
N LEU A 96 17.35 -22.29 20.72
CA LEU A 96 18.14 -23.19 21.54
C LEU A 96 19.37 -23.72 20.76
N PRO A 97 20.45 -24.17 21.42
CA PRO A 97 21.66 -24.63 20.73
C PRO A 97 21.43 -25.80 19.74
N ASN A 98 20.43 -26.64 20.00
CA ASN A 98 20.08 -27.81 19.17
C ASN A 98 18.94 -27.51 18.16
N PHE A 99 18.72 -26.25 17.85
CA PHE A 99 17.55 -25.80 17.09
C PHE A 99 17.82 -25.84 15.58
N THR A 100 17.31 -26.88 14.91
CA THR A 100 17.56 -27.14 13.49
C THR A 100 16.71 -26.30 12.54
N SER A 101 15.49 -25.91 12.94
CA SER A 101 14.62 -25.02 12.16
C SER A 101 13.50 -24.41 13.01
N ILE A 102 13.07 -23.18 12.70
CA ILE A 102 11.98 -22.52 13.42
C ILE A 102 10.65 -23.00 12.85
N SER A 103 9.90 -23.77 13.64
CA SER A 103 8.52 -24.17 13.34
C SER A 103 7.53 -23.11 13.86
N PRO A 104 6.47 -22.76 13.10
CA PRO A 104 6.18 -23.19 11.73
C PRO A 104 7.11 -22.52 10.69
N PRO A 105 7.25 -23.10 9.49
CA PRO A 105 8.03 -22.53 8.40
C PRO A 105 7.52 -21.14 8.01
N ILE A 106 8.40 -20.31 7.44
CA ILE A 106 8.01 -18.98 6.98
C ILE A 106 7.14 -19.13 5.73
N VAL A 107 5.88 -18.69 5.81
CA VAL A 107 4.94 -18.73 4.70
C VAL A 107 5.13 -17.49 3.83
N ASP A 108 5.18 -17.65 2.50
CA ASP A 108 5.21 -16.51 1.60
C ASP A 108 3.82 -15.83 1.58
N PRO A 109 3.69 -14.57 2.07
CA PRO A 109 2.41 -13.87 2.07
C PRO A 109 1.86 -13.61 0.66
N ASN A 110 2.68 -13.63 -0.40
CA ASN A 110 2.23 -13.40 -1.77
C ASN A 110 1.39 -14.57 -2.34
N THR A 111 1.37 -15.72 -1.65
CA THR A 111 0.50 -16.86 -2.01
C THR A 111 -0.97 -16.63 -1.64
N ARG A 112 -1.26 -15.58 -0.87
CA ARG A 112 -2.61 -15.21 -0.43
C ARG A 112 -3.09 -13.97 -1.17
N ASN A 113 -4.41 -13.82 -1.26
CA ASN A 113 -5.01 -12.58 -1.76
C ASN A 113 -4.95 -11.49 -0.68
N LEU A 114 -3.83 -10.78 -0.62
CA LEU A 114 -3.61 -9.70 0.35
C LEU A 114 -4.59 -8.54 0.17
N VAL A 115 -5.08 -8.31 -1.05
CA VAL A 115 -6.09 -7.29 -1.33
C VAL A 115 -7.39 -7.58 -0.59
N ALA A 116 -7.84 -8.84 -0.57
CA ALA A 116 -9.05 -9.24 0.16
C ALA A 116 -8.94 -9.03 1.68
N GLU A 117 -7.72 -9.13 2.23
CA GLU A 117 -7.45 -8.90 3.65
C GLU A 117 -7.57 -7.42 4.01
N VAL A 118 -7.06 -6.53 3.15
CA VAL A 118 -6.98 -5.08 3.45
C VAL A 118 -8.15 -4.26 2.96
N SER A 119 -8.87 -4.72 1.92
CA SER A 119 -10.02 -4.02 1.37
C SER A 119 -11.12 -3.83 2.41
N SER A 120 -11.78 -2.67 2.33
CA SER A 120 -13.08 -2.39 2.95
C SER A 120 -14.07 -3.52 2.69
N LYS A 121 -14.97 -3.72 3.67
CA LYS A 121 -15.97 -4.81 3.64
C LYS A 121 -17.33 -4.35 3.14
N SER A 122 -17.57 -3.04 3.11
CA SER A 122 -18.82 -2.44 2.68
C SER A 122 -18.55 -1.12 1.96
N ARG A 123 -19.54 -0.68 1.18
CA ARG A 123 -19.50 0.59 0.47
C ARG A 123 -19.51 1.76 1.46
N VAL A 124 -18.68 2.76 1.21
CA VAL A 124 -18.67 4.04 1.94
C VAL A 124 -18.72 5.19 0.95
N THR A 125 -19.61 6.15 1.18
CA THR A 125 -19.75 7.34 0.33
C THR A 125 -19.18 8.56 1.05
N TYR A 126 -18.30 9.31 0.37
CA TYR A 126 -17.84 10.63 0.82
C TYR A 126 -18.32 11.71 -0.14
N ASN A 127 -18.62 12.89 0.40
CA ASN A 127 -19.11 14.05 -0.35
C ASN A 127 -20.30 13.69 -1.25
N ALA A 128 -21.40 13.21 -0.65
CA ALA A 128 -22.55 12.65 -1.37
C ALA A 128 -23.22 13.62 -2.39
N LYS A 129 -23.02 14.93 -2.21
CA LYS A 129 -23.51 15.99 -3.11
C LYS A 129 -22.46 16.46 -4.12
N GLY A 130 -21.26 15.90 -4.07
CA GLY A 130 -20.14 16.25 -4.94
C GLY A 130 -20.28 15.77 -6.37
N THR A 131 -19.43 16.30 -7.24
CA THR A 131 -19.33 15.93 -8.66
C THR A 131 -17.89 16.11 -9.13
N PRO A 132 -17.35 15.23 -9.99
CA PRO A 132 -17.98 14.03 -10.58
C PRO A 132 -18.24 12.90 -9.58
N LYS A 133 -19.11 11.94 -9.93
CA LYS A 133 -19.34 10.71 -9.14
C LYS A 133 -18.33 9.62 -9.53
N ILE A 134 -17.37 9.35 -8.66
CA ILE A 134 -16.26 8.41 -8.92
C ILE A 134 -16.45 7.13 -8.10
N CYS A 135 -16.40 5.96 -8.76
CA CYS A 135 -16.26 4.68 -8.08
C CYS A 135 -14.80 4.48 -7.69
N VAL A 136 -14.52 4.29 -6.39
CA VAL A 136 -13.17 4.00 -5.89
C VAL A 136 -13.12 2.52 -5.50
N VAL A 137 -12.42 1.71 -6.28
CA VAL A 137 -12.23 0.28 -5.95
C VAL A 137 -11.09 0.18 -4.94
N ASP A 138 -11.43 -0.24 -3.72
CA ASP A 138 -10.49 -0.36 -2.62
C ASP A 138 -9.70 -1.66 -2.70
N CYS A 139 -8.47 -1.56 -3.21
CA CYS A 139 -7.52 -2.66 -3.22
C CYS A 139 -6.51 -2.59 -2.06
N GLY A 140 -6.75 -1.77 -1.03
CA GLY A 140 -5.77 -1.37 -0.01
C GLY A 140 -5.42 0.11 -0.13
N LEU A 141 -6.44 0.93 -0.34
CA LEU A 141 -6.30 2.36 -0.63
C LEU A 141 -5.56 3.10 0.49
N LYS A 142 -4.86 4.15 0.07
CA LYS A 142 -4.27 5.14 0.98
C LYS A 142 -5.22 6.31 1.17
N TYR A 143 -5.38 6.80 2.40
CA TYR A 143 -6.27 7.93 2.70
C TYR A 143 -5.96 9.20 1.91
N ASN A 144 -4.70 9.44 1.51
CA ASN A 144 -4.41 10.59 0.67
C ASN A 144 -5.05 10.52 -0.74
N GLN A 145 -5.39 9.34 -1.25
CA GLN A 145 -6.15 9.22 -2.51
C GLN A 145 -7.58 9.75 -2.34
N ILE A 146 -8.21 9.42 -1.20
CA ILE A 146 -9.52 9.97 -0.81
C ILE A 146 -9.43 11.49 -0.75
N ARG A 147 -8.46 12.03 0.00
CA ARG A 147 -8.23 13.49 0.13
C ARG A 147 -8.07 14.18 -1.22
N CYS A 148 -7.27 13.60 -2.11
CA CYS A 148 -7.00 14.18 -3.42
C CYS A 148 -8.26 14.28 -4.29
N LEU A 149 -9.14 13.28 -4.24
CA LEU A 149 -10.41 13.30 -4.98
C LEU A 149 -11.41 14.27 -4.35
N LEU A 150 -11.54 14.26 -3.02
CA LEU A 150 -12.45 15.15 -2.29
C LEU A 150 -12.04 16.63 -2.43
N ASN A 151 -10.75 16.96 -2.40
CA ASN A 151 -10.24 18.31 -2.63
C ASN A 151 -10.60 18.86 -4.02
N ARG A 152 -10.94 17.98 -4.97
CA ARG A 152 -11.38 18.35 -6.33
C ARG A 152 -12.91 18.40 -6.46
N GLY A 153 -13.64 18.32 -5.36
CA GLY A 153 -15.11 18.40 -5.32
C GLY A 153 -15.83 17.09 -5.68
N ALA A 154 -15.10 16.01 -5.96
CA ALA A 154 -15.70 14.75 -6.38
C ALA A 154 -16.55 14.13 -5.26
N ARG A 155 -17.66 13.50 -5.66
CA ARG A 155 -18.29 12.45 -4.85
C ARG A 155 -17.51 11.17 -5.09
N ILE A 156 -17.15 10.47 -4.02
CA ILE A 156 -16.48 9.18 -4.14
C ILE A 156 -17.27 8.10 -3.41
N ASP A 157 -17.53 7.01 -4.12
CA ASP A 157 -18.14 5.80 -3.59
C ASP A 157 -17.04 4.73 -3.51
N ILE A 158 -16.48 4.54 -2.32
CA ILE A 158 -15.47 3.51 -2.04
C ILE A 158 -16.19 2.16 -1.97
N VAL A 159 -15.73 1.19 -2.74
CA VAL A 159 -16.32 -0.16 -2.81
C VAL A 159 -15.26 -1.23 -2.57
N PRO A 160 -15.64 -2.40 -2.02
CA PRO A 160 -14.71 -3.52 -1.85
C PRO A 160 -14.05 -3.95 -3.17
N TRP A 161 -12.84 -4.51 -3.09
CA TRP A 161 -12.04 -4.98 -4.24
C TRP A 161 -12.81 -5.88 -5.23
N ASN A 162 -13.76 -6.68 -4.75
CA ASN A 162 -14.55 -7.64 -5.52
C ASN A 162 -15.90 -7.09 -5.99
N TYR A 163 -16.19 -5.80 -5.76
CA TYR A 163 -17.45 -5.18 -6.12
C TYR A 163 -17.64 -5.11 -7.64
N ASP A 164 -18.80 -5.52 -8.14
CA ASP A 164 -19.17 -5.43 -9.55
C ASP A 164 -19.74 -4.04 -9.86
N PHE A 165 -18.83 -3.08 -10.04
CA PHE A 165 -19.17 -1.68 -10.39
C PHE A 165 -19.66 -1.53 -11.83
N SER A 166 -19.64 -2.59 -12.65
CA SER A 166 -20.15 -2.52 -14.02
C SER A 166 -21.66 -2.27 -14.06
N LYS A 167 -22.39 -2.56 -12.98
CA LYS A 167 -23.85 -2.47 -12.90
C LYS A 167 -24.37 -1.06 -12.54
N GLU A 168 -23.49 -0.14 -12.19
CA GLU A 168 -23.86 1.21 -11.77
C GLU A 168 -23.30 2.26 -12.74
N GLN A 169 -23.95 3.42 -12.76
CA GLN A 169 -23.44 4.57 -13.49
C GLN A 169 -22.53 5.41 -12.59
N PHE A 170 -21.32 5.66 -13.09
CA PHE A 170 -20.31 6.54 -12.54
C PHE A 170 -19.77 7.45 -13.65
N ASP A 171 -19.23 8.60 -13.26
CA ASP A 171 -18.55 9.54 -14.16
C ASP A 171 -17.05 9.23 -14.28
N GLY A 172 -16.52 8.37 -13.40
CA GLY A 172 -15.15 7.88 -13.44
C GLY A 172 -14.96 6.67 -12.55
N VAL A 173 -13.92 5.89 -12.83
CA VAL A 173 -13.48 4.77 -11.98
C VAL A 173 -12.04 5.03 -11.55
N PHE A 174 -11.78 4.89 -10.26
CA PHE A 174 -10.46 4.98 -9.67
C PHE A 174 -10.09 3.63 -9.05
N LEU A 175 -8.96 3.07 -9.48
CA LEU A 175 -8.41 1.82 -8.97
C LEU A 175 -7.25 2.15 -8.02
N SER A 176 -7.41 1.85 -6.74
CA SER A 176 -6.44 2.26 -5.72
C SER A 176 -5.13 1.49 -5.81
N ASN A 177 -4.15 1.92 -4.99
CA ASN A 177 -3.00 1.07 -4.68
C ASN A 177 -3.43 -0.16 -3.87
N GLY A 178 -2.50 -1.10 -3.70
CA GLY A 178 -2.72 -2.27 -2.85
C GLY A 178 -1.48 -3.15 -2.68
N PRO A 179 -1.57 -4.16 -1.79
CA PRO A 179 -0.52 -5.14 -1.57
C PRO A 179 -0.66 -6.37 -2.48
N GLY A 180 0.41 -7.16 -2.58
CA GLY A 180 0.37 -8.50 -3.15
C GLY A 180 0.57 -8.55 -4.67
N ASP A 181 0.34 -9.75 -5.20
CA ASP A 181 0.44 -10.06 -6.62
C ASP A 181 -0.90 -9.71 -7.32
N PRO A 182 -0.90 -8.87 -8.37
CA PRO A 182 -2.12 -8.50 -9.08
C PRO A 182 -2.87 -9.69 -9.69
N SER A 183 -2.19 -10.79 -10.02
CA SER A 183 -2.82 -12.01 -10.55
C SER A 183 -3.74 -12.70 -9.54
N MET A 184 -3.57 -12.45 -8.24
CA MET A 184 -4.45 -12.95 -7.18
C MET A 184 -5.81 -12.25 -7.14
N CYS A 185 -6.00 -11.17 -7.92
CA CYS A 185 -7.21 -10.35 -7.95
C CYS A 185 -8.09 -10.63 -9.18
N SER A 186 -8.27 -11.90 -9.54
CA SER A 186 -9.01 -12.33 -10.74
C SER A 186 -10.43 -11.74 -10.84
N ILE A 187 -11.15 -11.63 -9.72
CA ILE A 187 -12.50 -11.05 -9.67
C ILE A 187 -12.47 -9.56 -10.05
N THR A 188 -11.51 -8.78 -9.51
CA THR A 188 -11.37 -7.37 -9.84
C THR A 188 -11.00 -7.18 -11.31
N ILE A 189 -10.06 -7.98 -11.82
CA ILE A 189 -9.65 -7.97 -13.23
C ILE A 189 -10.86 -8.22 -14.13
N GLU A 190 -11.70 -9.19 -13.79
CA GLU A 190 -12.90 -9.51 -14.56
C GLU A 190 -13.94 -8.38 -14.50
N ASN A 191 -14.14 -7.74 -13.34
CA ASN A 191 -15.02 -6.58 -13.24
C ASN A 191 -14.52 -5.40 -14.08
N ILE A 192 -13.20 -5.15 -14.12
CA ILE A 192 -12.59 -4.14 -15.00
C ILE A 192 -12.81 -4.52 -16.46
N ARG A 193 -12.58 -5.78 -16.85
CA ARG A 193 -12.79 -6.26 -18.22
C ARG A 193 -14.24 -6.07 -18.69
N LYS A 194 -15.21 -6.44 -17.85
CA LYS A 194 -16.64 -6.19 -18.10
C LYS A 194 -16.94 -4.71 -18.27
N PHE A 195 -16.30 -3.85 -17.47
CA PHE A 195 -16.47 -2.41 -17.56
C PHE A 195 -15.90 -1.84 -18.87
N LEU A 196 -14.70 -2.26 -19.26
CA LEU A 196 -14.07 -1.88 -20.53
C LEU A 196 -14.88 -2.30 -21.76
N ALA A 197 -15.57 -3.45 -21.68
CA ALA A 197 -16.41 -3.95 -22.77
C ALA A 197 -17.73 -3.18 -22.96
N LYS A 198 -18.15 -2.34 -21.99
CA LYS A 198 -19.39 -1.55 -22.10
C LYS A 198 -19.13 -0.29 -22.94
N SER A 199 -19.26 -0.44 -24.25
CA SER A 199 -18.85 0.50 -25.31
C SER A 199 -19.69 1.77 -25.52
N ASN A 200 -20.60 2.14 -24.61
CA ASN A 200 -21.61 3.18 -24.93
C ASN A 200 -21.30 4.57 -24.33
N LYS A 201 -20.33 4.68 -23.42
CA LYS A 201 -19.92 5.96 -22.82
C LYS A 201 -18.43 5.92 -22.50
N GLU A 202 -17.70 6.95 -22.90
CA GLU A 202 -16.31 7.15 -22.49
C GLU A 202 -16.28 7.54 -21.01
N ILE A 203 -15.96 6.57 -20.14
CA ILE A 203 -15.79 6.81 -18.70
C ILE A 203 -14.29 6.71 -18.39
N PRO A 204 -13.66 7.77 -17.85
CA PRO A 204 -12.25 7.74 -17.49
C PRO A 204 -11.97 6.73 -16.38
N ILE A 205 -10.87 5.97 -16.55
CA ILE A 205 -10.35 5.05 -15.55
C ILE A 205 -8.95 5.52 -15.14
N PHE A 206 -8.72 5.68 -13.85
CA PHE A 206 -7.42 6.06 -13.30
C PHE A 206 -6.94 5.03 -12.29
N GLY A 207 -5.85 4.31 -12.62
CA GLY A 207 -5.24 3.31 -11.73
C GLY A 207 -3.92 3.78 -11.15
N ILE A 208 -3.73 3.61 -9.83
CA ILE A 208 -2.47 3.90 -9.14
C ILE A 208 -1.82 2.61 -8.63
N CYS A 209 -0.53 2.40 -8.91
CA CYS A 209 0.25 1.27 -8.41
C CYS A 209 -0.43 -0.08 -8.79
N LEU A 210 -1.01 -0.80 -7.84
CA LEU A 210 -1.79 -2.00 -8.11
C LEU A 210 -2.95 -1.73 -9.07
N GLY A 211 -3.63 -0.58 -8.96
CA GLY A 211 -4.70 -0.21 -9.89
C GLY A 211 -4.23 -0.09 -11.34
N HIS A 212 -3.00 0.39 -11.57
CA HIS A 212 -2.39 0.39 -12.90
C HIS A 212 -2.17 -1.06 -13.38
N GLN A 213 -1.63 -1.92 -12.51
CA GLN A 213 -1.37 -3.32 -12.85
C GLN A 213 -2.65 -4.09 -13.19
N LEU A 214 -3.71 -3.91 -12.39
CA LEU A 214 -5.01 -4.55 -12.62
C LEU A 214 -5.66 -4.10 -13.93
N LEU A 215 -5.57 -2.80 -14.25
CA LEU A 215 -6.04 -2.27 -15.52
C LEU A 215 -5.27 -2.85 -16.71
N SER A 216 -3.94 -2.91 -16.63
CA SER A 216 -3.09 -3.53 -17.65
C SER A 216 -3.40 -5.02 -17.85
N LEU A 217 -3.59 -5.79 -16.77
CA LEU A 217 -3.99 -7.20 -16.87
C LEU A 217 -5.39 -7.36 -17.48
N ALA A 218 -6.33 -6.48 -17.15
CA ALA A 218 -7.66 -6.50 -17.75
C ALA A 218 -7.61 -6.20 -19.26
N ALA A 219 -6.66 -5.36 -19.69
CA ALA A 219 -6.38 -5.05 -21.09
C ALA A 219 -5.57 -6.14 -21.83
N GLY A 220 -5.10 -7.19 -21.13
CA GLY A 220 -4.40 -8.32 -21.72
C GLY A 220 -2.88 -8.32 -21.59
N CYS A 221 -2.29 -7.34 -20.88
CA CYS A 221 -0.86 -7.35 -20.55
C CYS A 221 -0.52 -8.47 -19.55
N LYS A 222 0.78 -8.69 -19.31
CA LYS A 222 1.28 -9.62 -18.30
C LYS A 222 1.96 -8.86 -17.16
N SER A 223 1.88 -9.42 -15.95
CA SER A 223 2.61 -8.91 -14.78
C SER A 223 3.72 -9.88 -14.40
N TYR A 224 4.84 -9.35 -13.91
CA TYR A 224 5.94 -10.15 -13.37
C TYR A 224 6.40 -9.62 -12.02
N LYS A 225 6.98 -10.51 -11.20
CA LYS A 225 7.58 -10.17 -9.90
C LYS A 225 8.98 -9.62 -10.12
N MET A 226 9.23 -8.40 -9.66
CA MET A 226 10.56 -7.78 -9.70
C MET A 226 11.47 -8.44 -8.65
N SER A 227 12.78 -8.45 -8.89
CA SER A 227 13.74 -9.06 -7.95
C SER A 227 13.62 -8.46 -6.55
N TYR A 228 13.67 -7.13 -6.42
CA TYR A 228 13.51 -6.43 -5.14
C TYR A 228 12.53 -5.26 -5.19
N GLY A 229 11.89 -4.97 -6.33
CA GLY A 229 10.85 -3.94 -6.46
C GLY A 229 11.35 -2.49 -6.35
N ASN A 230 10.45 -1.54 -6.60
CA ASN A 230 10.71 -0.11 -6.40
C ASN A 230 10.07 0.35 -5.10
N ARG A 231 10.90 0.74 -4.13
CA ARG A 231 10.47 1.18 -2.79
C ARG A 231 11.27 2.39 -2.33
N GLY A 232 10.66 3.56 -2.35
CA GLY A 232 11.31 4.79 -1.94
C GLY A 232 10.59 6.04 -2.41
N HIS A 233 11.06 7.20 -1.98
CA HIS A 233 10.49 8.51 -2.31
C HIS A 233 11.29 9.27 -3.38
N ASN A 234 12.26 8.60 -3.98
CA ASN A 234 13.26 9.19 -4.88
C ASN A 234 13.34 8.45 -6.23
N GLN A 235 12.25 7.82 -6.68
CA GLN A 235 12.26 7.06 -7.92
C GLN A 235 11.96 7.98 -9.10
N PRO A 236 12.89 8.16 -10.06
CA PRO A 236 12.63 8.97 -11.24
C PRO A 236 11.70 8.24 -12.21
N THR A 237 10.80 8.98 -12.84
CA THR A 237 9.93 8.49 -13.92
C THR A 237 9.84 9.53 -15.02
N THR A 238 10.00 9.10 -16.25
CA THR A 238 10.01 9.98 -17.43
C THR A 238 8.69 9.86 -18.17
N HIS A 239 8.04 10.99 -18.43
CA HIS A 239 6.92 11.07 -19.34
C HIS A 239 7.42 11.02 -20.77
N LEU A 240 7.23 9.90 -21.46
CA LEU A 240 7.87 9.63 -22.76
C LEU A 240 7.54 10.71 -23.81
N ASP A 241 6.27 11.15 -23.93
CA ASP A 241 5.90 12.11 -24.98
C ASP A 241 6.48 13.51 -24.78
N THR A 242 6.86 13.87 -23.54
CA THR A 242 7.32 15.23 -23.20
C THR A 242 8.77 15.26 -22.71
N ALA A 243 9.40 14.11 -22.56
CA ALA A 243 10.70 13.90 -21.92
C ALA A 243 10.83 14.47 -20.48
N ARG A 244 9.75 14.92 -19.85
CA ARG A 244 9.79 15.47 -18.48
C ARG A 244 10.03 14.34 -17.48
N CYS A 245 10.97 14.54 -16.57
CA CYS A 245 11.26 13.63 -15.47
C CYS A 245 10.60 14.12 -14.18
N TYR A 246 9.97 13.19 -13.45
CA TYR A 246 9.32 13.43 -12.16
C TYR A 246 9.93 12.52 -11.09
N MET A 247 10.16 13.07 -9.91
CA MET A 247 10.50 12.28 -8.72
C MET A 247 9.21 11.72 -8.11
N THR A 248 9.18 10.42 -7.87
CA THR A 248 7.98 9.71 -7.41
C THR A 248 8.22 8.88 -6.16
N SER A 249 7.14 8.72 -5.39
CA SER A 249 7.04 7.74 -4.33
C SER A 249 6.50 6.44 -4.91
N GLN A 250 7.29 5.37 -4.81
CA GLN A 250 6.93 4.04 -5.29
C GLN A 250 7.02 3.03 -4.15
N ASN A 251 6.10 2.08 -4.15
CA ASN A 251 6.11 0.94 -3.25
C ASN A 251 5.40 -0.25 -3.91
N HIS A 252 6.08 -0.91 -4.84
CA HIS A 252 5.56 -2.10 -5.53
C HIS A 252 6.66 -3.13 -5.78
N GLY A 253 6.28 -4.41 -5.74
CA GLY A 253 7.15 -5.55 -6.05
C GLY A 253 6.85 -6.23 -7.38
N PHE A 254 5.82 -5.77 -8.09
CA PHE A 254 5.39 -6.29 -9.38
C PHE A 254 5.42 -5.17 -10.42
N ALA A 255 5.58 -5.53 -11.68
CA ALA A 255 5.57 -4.61 -12.82
C ALA A 255 4.79 -5.23 -13.99
N ILE A 256 4.52 -4.41 -15.00
CA ILE A 256 3.86 -4.82 -16.25
C ILE A 256 4.91 -4.94 -17.35
N ASP A 257 4.75 -5.97 -18.18
CA ASP A 257 5.51 -6.20 -19.42
C ASP A 257 4.88 -5.45 -20.59
#